data_AF-A0A7X8W095-F1
#
_entry.id   AF-A0A7X8W095-F1
#
_cell.length_a   1.000
_cell.length_b   1.000
_cell.length_c   1.000
_cell.angle_alpha   90.00
_cell.angle_beta   90.00
_cell.angle_gamma   90.00
#
_symmetry.space_group_name_H-M   'P 1'
#
loop_
_entity.id
_entity.type
_entity.pdbx_description
1 polymer ?
#
loop_
_entity_poly.entity_id
_entity_poly.type
_entity_poly.pdbx_seq_one_letter_code
_entity_poly.pdbx_strand_id
1 'polypeptide(L)'
;IEAGAAIVATGRSDFPNQINNVLAFPGIFRGAFDVRAREINEEMKVAAAMAIAGMVEDANLSSEYLLPDATDKNLCAAVAAAVSEAAVCSGVARI
;
A
#
# COMPACT_ATOMS: atom_id res chain seq x y z
N ILE A 1 2.29 -26.02 4.53
CA ILE A 1 2.02 -25.43 5.86
C ILE A 1 1.83 -26.58 6.84
N GLU A 2 2.89 -27.02 7.51
CA GLU A 2 2.82 -28.22 8.38
C GLU A 2 2.43 -27.88 9.82
N ALA A 3 2.68 -26.65 10.27
CA ALA A 3 2.39 -26.19 11.63
C ALA A 3 0.97 -25.62 11.84
N GLY A 4 0.10 -25.68 10.82
CA GLY A 4 -1.31 -25.28 10.94
C GLY A 4 -1.63 -23.78 10.81
N ALA A 5 -0.72 -22.95 10.31
CA ALA A 5 -1.04 -21.54 10.03
C ALA A 5 -2.07 -21.40 8.90
N ALA A 6 -3.17 -20.67 9.14
CA ALA A 6 -4.21 -20.48 8.14
C ALA A 6 -3.76 -19.57 6.99
N ILE A 7 -2.86 -18.63 7.28
CA ILE A 7 -2.34 -17.64 6.33
C ILE A 7 -0.84 -17.47 6.60
N VAL A 8 -0.04 -17.43 5.54
CA VAL A 8 1.40 -17.16 5.62
C VAL A 8 1.76 -16.11 4.57
N ALA A 9 2.59 -15.15 4.97
CA ALA A 9 3.15 -14.12 4.11
C ALA A 9 4.65 -14.01 4.36
N THR A 10 5.42 -13.64 3.33
CA THR A 10 6.88 -13.59 3.41
C THR A 10 7.43 -12.39 2.63
N GLY A 11 8.71 -12.05 2.80
CA GLY A 11 9.37 -11.05 1.95
C GLY A 11 9.83 -11.59 0.58
N ARG A 12 9.68 -12.89 0.33
CA ARG A 12 10.24 -13.54 -0.86
C ARG A 12 9.21 -13.63 -1.98
N SER A 13 9.67 -13.48 -3.22
CA SER A 13 8.84 -13.50 -4.42
C SER A 13 8.48 -14.91 -4.91
N ASP A 14 9.14 -15.94 -4.38
CA ASP A 14 8.90 -17.35 -4.73
C ASP A 14 7.81 -18.01 -3.88
N PHE A 15 7.13 -17.23 -3.03
CA PHE A 15 6.01 -17.68 -2.20
C PHE A 15 4.79 -16.77 -2.40
N PRO A 16 3.56 -17.29 -2.16
CA PRO A 16 2.36 -16.45 -2.07
C PRO A 16 2.49 -15.35 -1.01
N ASN A 17 1.67 -14.30 -1.14
CA ASN A 17 1.60 -13.18 -0.20
C ASN A 17 2.96 -12.54 0.07
N GLN A 18 3.65 -12.10 -0.99
CA GLN A 18 4.88 -11.34 -0.83
C GLN A 18 4.59 -9.96 -0.22
N ILE A 19 5.08 -9.74 1.00
CA ILE A 19 5.11 -8.42 1.64
C ILE A 19 6.41 -7.73 1.20
N ASN A 20 6.28 -6.74 0.34
CA ASN A 20 7.42 -5.97 -0.13
C ASN A 20 7.05 -4.49 -0.27
N ASN A 21 7.98 -3.62 0.09
CA ASN A 21 7.77 -2.18 0.08
C ASN A 21 7.58 -1.60 -1.33
N VAL A 22 7.85 -2.36 -2.39
CA VAL A 22 7.48 -2.01 -3.78
C VAL A 22 5.99 -1.67 -3.90
N LEU A 23 5.14 -2.26 -3.05
CA LEU A 23 3.70 -1.97 -3.00
C LEU A 23 3.40 -0.54 -2.51
N ALA A 24 4.32 0.07 -1.77
CA ALA A 24 4.08 1.31 -1.03
C ALA A 24 4.97 2.47 -1.50
N PHE A 25 6.29 2.27 -1.60
CA PHE A 25 7.25 3.37 -1.79
C PHE A 25 6.94 4.24 -3.03
N PRO A 26 6.69 3.69 -4.23
CA PRO A 26 6.44 4.52 -5.40
C PRO A 26 5.25 5.47 -5.20
N GLY A 27 4.15 4.95 -4.65
CA GLY A 27 2.95 5.73 -4.39
C GLY A 27 3.10 6.73 -3.24
N ILE A 28 3.70 6.32 -2.11
CA ILE A 28 3.93 7.21 -0.96
C ILE A 28 4.76 8.43 -1.38
N PHE A 29 5.88 8.21 -2.05
CA PHE A 29 6.73 9.32 -2.49
C PHE A 29 6.04 10.16 -3.56
N ARG A 30 5.34 9.52 -4.52
CA ARG A 30 4.60 10.25 -5.54
C ARG A 30 3.56 11.19 -4.93
N GLY A 31 2.72 10.68 -4.03
CA GLY A 31 1.68 11.49 -3.38
C GLY A 31 2.26 12.61 -2.52
N ALA A 32 3.30 12.31 -1.73
CA ALA A 32 3.98 13.32 -0.94
C ALA A 32 4.61 14.43 -1.81
N PHE A 33 5.16 14.09 -2.97
CA PHE A 33 5.73 15.06 -3.90
C PHE A 33 4.65 15.89 -4.61
N ASP A 34 3.53 15.28 -4.98
CA ASP A 34 2.43 15.95 -5.68
C ASP A 34 1.84 17.10 -4.88
N VAL A 35 1.75 16.97 -3.55
CA VAL A 35 1.25 18.03 -2.65
C VAL A 35 2.35 18.76 -1.88
N ARG A 36 3.62 18.49 -2.23
CA ARG A 36 4.81 19.05 -1.55
C ARG A 36 4.70 18.91 -0.03
N ALA A 37 4.45 17.71 0.47
CA ALA A 37 4.39 17.45 1.91
C ALA A 37 5.70 17.82 2.60
N ARG A 38 5.64 18.25 3.87
CA ARG A 38 6.82 18.57 4.70
C ARG A 38 7.48 17.32 5.27
N GLU A 39 6.71 16.27 5.44
CA GLU A 39 7.11 15.00 6.02
C GLU A 39 6.18 13.87 5.56
N ILE A 40 6.51 12.63 5.93
CA ILE A 40 5.62 11.47 5.81
C ILE A 40 5.17 11.12 7.23
N ASN A 41 3.94 11.51 7.60
CA ASN A 41 3.38 11.27 8.94
C ASN A 41 2.60 9.94 9.01
N GLU A 42 2.03 9.63 10.18
CA GLU A 42 1.31 8.37 10.42
C GLU A 42 0.01 8.30 9.61
N GLU A 43 -0.71 9.41 9.45
CA GLU A 43 -1.93 9.50 8.65
C GLU A 43 -1.67 9.09 7.20
N MET A 44 -0.55 9.56 6.61
CA MET A 44 -0.12 9.18 5.27
C MET A 44 0.24 7.69 5.17
N LYS A 45 0.88 7.11 6.19
CA LYS A 45 1.23 5.67 6.21
C LYS A 45 -0.02 4.79 6.30
N VAL A 46 -0.97 5.16 7.15
CA VAL A 46 -2.25 4.45 7.28
C VAL A 46 -3.04 4.57 5.98
N ALA A 47 -3.09 5.76 5.36
CA ALA A 47 -3.76 5.94 4.07
C ALA A 47 -3.16 5.07 2.97
N ALA A 48 -1.83 4.98 2.90
CA ALA A 48 -1.15 4.08 1.96
C ALA A 48 -1.51 2.60 2.22
N ALA A 49 -1.50 2.16 3.48
CA ALA A 49 -1.85 0.78 3.82
C ALA A 49 -3.30 0.44 3.45
N MET A 50 -4.23 1.37 3.73
CA MET A 50 -5.64 1.20 3.37
C MET A 50 -5.85 1.20 1.85
N ALA A 51 -5.11 2.05 1.11
CA ALA A 51 -5.16 2.05 -0.35
C ALA A 51 -4.65 0.72 -0.94
N ILE A 52 -3.56 0.16 -0.41
CA ILE A 52 -3.04 -1.15 -0.85
C ILE A 52 -4.05 -2.26 -0.54
N ALA A 53 -4.63 -2.27 0.67
CA ALA A 53 -5.61 -3.27 1.07
C ALA A 53 -6.88 -3.19 0.21
N GLY A 54 -7.36 -1.99 -0.10
CA GLY A 54 -8.55 -1.76 -0.91
C GLY A 54 -8.41 -2.11 -2.40
N MET A 55 -7.20 -2.42 -2.87
CA MET A 55 -6.97 -2.89 -4.25
C MET A 55 -7.34 -4.36 -4.45
N VAL A 56 -7.57 -5.12 -3.38
CA VAL A 56 -8.04 -6.50 -3.46
C VAL A 56 -9.51 -6.54 -3.09
N GLU A 57 -10.35 -6.98 -4.02
CA GLU A 57 -11.78 -7.16 -3.74
C GLU A 57 -12.01 -8.34 -2.79
N ASP A 58 -12.95 -8.21 -1.85
CA ASP A 58 -13.27 -9.25 -0.87
C ASP A 58 -13.58 -10.62 -1.51
N ALA A 59 -14.20 -10.62 -2.70
CA ALA A 59 -14.51 -11.83 -3.46
C ALA A 59 -13.28 -12.60 -3.95
N ASN A 60 -12.14 -11.92 -4.06
CA ASN A 60 -10.88 -12.48 -4.56
C ASN A 60 -9.92 -12.86 -3.43
N LEU A 61 -10.24 -12.53 -2.18
CA LEU A 61 -9.40 -12.85 -1.02
C LEU A 61 -9.31 -14.36 -0.82
N SER A 62 -8.09 -14.84 -0.62
CA SER A 62 -7.82 -16.23 -0.23
C SER A 62 -6.59 -16.31 0.65
N SER A 63 -6.33 -17.48 1.24
CA SER A 63 -5.12 -17.71 2.05
C SER A 63 -3.81 -17.48 1.27
N GLU A 64 -3.85 -17.48 -0.07
CA GLU A 64 -2.70 -17.28 -0.95
C GLU A 64 -2.75 -15.95 -1.72
N TYR A 65 -3.82 -15.16 -1.55
CA TYR A 65 -4.01 -13.89 -2.24
C TYR A 65 -4.61 -12.84 -1.30
N LEU A 66 -3.75 -12.06 -0.67
CA LEU A 66 -4.10 -11.00 0.28
C LEU A 66 -3.66 -9.61 -0.16
N LEU A 67 -2.71 -9.55 -1.10
CA LEU A 67 -2.06 -8.33 -1.54
C LEU A 67 -2.19 -8.20 -3.06
N PRO A 68 -2.31 -6.98 -3.60
CA PRO A 68 -2.35 -6.76 -5.03
C PRO A 68 -1.01 -7.13 -5.67
N ASP A 69 -1.03 -7.34 -6.99
CA ASP A 69 0.19 -7.53 -7.76
C ASP A 69 1.03 -6.24 -7.75
N ALA A 70 2.31 -6.36 -7.42
CA ALA A 70 3.25 -5.23 -7.37
C ALA A 70 3.48 -4.56 -8.73
N THR A 71 3.13 -5.23 -9.83
CA THR A 71 3.21 -4.72 -11.20
C THR A 71 1.91 -4.09 -11.69
N ASP A 72 0.85 -4.09 -10.87
CA ASP A 72 -0.38 -3.38 -11.20
C ASP A 72 -0.09 -1.89 -11.37
N LYS A 73 -0.36 -1.39 -12.58
CA LYS A 73 -0.12 0.00 -12.97
C LYS A 73 -0.98 0.99 -12.18
N ASN A 74 -2.11 0.54 -11.64
CA ASN A 74 -3.01 1.37 -10.86
C ASN A 74 -2.59 1.49 -9.38
N LEU A 75 -1.79 0.55 -8.87
CA LEU A 75 -1.37 0.53 -7.46
C LEU A 75 -0.66 1.82 -7.05
N CYS A 76 0.32 2.26 -7.85
CA CYS A 76 1.07 3.48 -7.56
C CYS A 76 0.15 4.71 -7.55
N ALA A 77 -0.78 4.80 -8.50
CA ALA A 77 -1.72 5.92 -8.60
C ALA A 77 -2.71 5.95 -7.42
N ALA A 78 -3.26 4.80 -7.03
CA ALA A 78 -4.17 4.68 -5.90
C ALA A 78 -3.50 5.09 -4.58
N VAL A 79 -2.29 4.58 -4.31
CA VAL A 79 -1.52 4.93 -3.12
C VAL A 79 -1.13 6.41 -3.13
N ALA A 80 -0.71 6.96 -4.28
CA ALA A 80 -0.35 8.36 -4.40
C ALA A 80 -1.53 9.29 -4.12
N ALA A 81 -2.72 8.97 -4.61
CA ALA A 81 -3.93 9.74 -4.36
C ALA A 81 -4.28 9.75 -2.86
N ALA A 82 -4.33 8.57 -2.23
CA ALA A 82 -4.63 8.45 -0.80
C ALA A 82 -3.61 9.17 0.09
N VAL A 83 -2.33 9.09 -0.26
CA VAL A 83 -1.25 9.76 0.49
C VAL A 83 -1.31 11.27 0.32
N SER A 84 -1.61 11.76 -0.89
CA SER A 84 -1.80 13.20 -1.15
C SER A 84 -2.94 13.76 -0.32
N GLU A 85 -4.09 13.07 -0.30
CA GLU A 85 -5.26 13.45 0.47
C GLU A 85 -4.94 13.48 1.98
N ALA A 86 -4.31 12.43 2.50
CA ALA A 86 -3.91 12.36 3.91
C ALA A 86 -2.94 13.49 4.30
N ALA A 87 -2.00 13.84 3.42
CA ALA A 87 -1.07 14.94 3.64
C ALA A 87 -1.77 16.31 3.70
N VAL A 88 -2.81 16.51 2.88
CA VAL A 88 -3.65 17.72 2.92
C VAL A 88 -4.47 17.76 4.20
N CYS A 89 -5.17 16.67 4.53
CA CYS A 89 -6.03 16.59 5.73
C CYS A 89 -5.25 16.77 7.04
N SER A 90 -4.03 16.25 7.11
CA SER A 90 -3.15 16.38 8.28
C SER A 90 -2.37 17.71 8.34
N GLY A 91 -2.50 18.57 7.32
CA GLY A 91 -1.89 19.90 7.30
C GLY A 91 -0.39 19.94 7.00
N VAL A 92 0.19 18.83 6.54
CA VAL A 92 1.63 18.76 6.17
C VAL A 92 1.87 19.10 4.70
N ALA A 93 0.83 19.08 3.85
CA ALA A 93 0.86 19.55 2.47
C ALA A 93 1.16 21.06 2.36
N ARG A 94 1.78 21.47 1.25
CA ARG A 94 2.08 22.90 0.97
C ARG A 94 1.37 23.43 -0.26
N ILE A 95 0.71 22.57 -1.05
CA ILE A 95 -0.15 22.92 -2.18
C ILE A 95 -1.36 21.98 -2.22
#